data_AF-A0A957P4Y9-F1
#
_entry.id   AF-A0A957P4Y9-F1
#
_cell.length_a   1.000
_cell.length_b   1.000
_cell.length_c   1.000
_cell.angle_alpha   90.00
_cell.angle_beta   90.00
_cell.angle_gamma   90.00
#
_symmetry.space_group_name_H-M   'P 1'
#
loop_
_entity.id
_entity.type
_entity.pdbx_description
1 polymer ?
#
loop_
_entity_poly.entity_id
_entity_poly.type
_entity_poly.pdbx_seq_one_letter_code
_entity_poly.pdbx_strand_id
1 'polypeptide(L)'
;MPQSTPYDALLLLSFGGPEGMDEVMPFLENVLRGRNVPPARMMEVAHHYEQFNGVSPINAQNRALIAALETELAAHNIELPIYFGNRNWHPL
;
A
#
# COMPACT_ATOMS: atom_id res chain seq x y z
N MET A 1 -4.40 -22.14 24.58
CA MET A 1 -3.75 -22.86 23.47
C MET A 1 -4.09 -22.07 22.22
N PRO A 2 -3.10 -21.69 21.39
CA PRO A 2 -3.37 -20.94 20.17
C PRO A 2 -4.29 -21.75 19.24
N GLN A 3 -5.23 -21.06 18.60
CA GLN A 3 -6.18 -21.71 17.72
C GLN A 3 -5.52 -21.96 16.35
N SER A 4 -5.38 -23.23 15.97
CA SER A 4 -4.89 -23.60 14.64
C SER A 4 -5.90 -23.17 13.58
N THR A 5 -5.48 -22.29 12.67
CA THR A 5 -6.25 -21.89 11.49
C THR A 5 -5.97 -22.85 10.33
N PRO A 6 -6.91 -23.03 9.38
CA PRO A 6 -6.64 -23.72 8.12
C PRO A 6 -5.80 -22.88 7.13
N TYR A 7 -5.40 -21.68 7.54
CA TYR A 7 -4.63 -20.72 6.75
C TYR A 7 -3.26 -20.53 7.39
N ASP A 8 -2.23 -20.37 6.56
CA ASP A 8 -0.85 -20.13 7.01
C ASP A 8 -0.56 -18.65 7.27
N ALA A 9 -1.28 -17.74 6.61
CA ALA A 9 -1.07 -16.30 6.73
C ALA A 9 -2.26 -15.46 6.20
N LEU A 10 -2.28 -14.18 6.56
CA LEU A 10 -3.07 -13.14 5.92
C LEU A 10 -2.14 -12.25 5.09
N LEU A 11 -2.43 -12.05 3.81
CA LEU A 11 -1.68 -11.13 2.95
C LEU A 11 -2.55 -9.91 2.63
N LEU A 12 -2.17 -8.74 3.13
CA LEU A 12 -2.75 -7.48 2.73
C LEU A 12 -2.08 -7.01 1.43
N LEU A 13 -2.82 -7.11 0.32
CA LEU A 13 -2.41 -6.55 -0.97
C LEU A 13 -3.07 -5.19 -1.19
N SER A 14 -2.26 -4.21 -1.57
CA SER A 14 -2.74 -2.87 -1.87
C SER A 14 -2.09 -2.29 -3.13
N PHE A 15 -2.61 -1.18 -3.63
CA PHE A 15 -2.08 -0.53 -4.83
C PHE A 15 -0.70 0.09 -4.57
N GLY A 16 -0.49 0.62 -3.36
CA GLY A 16 0.64 1.44 -2.98
C GLY A 16 0.51 2.89 -3.43
N GLY A 17 1.40 3.74 -2.93
CA GLY A 17 1.45 5.13 -3.30
C GLY A 17 2.68 5.81 -2.72
N PRO A 18 3.04 6.98 -3.26
CA PRO A 18 4.20 7.73 -2.78
C PRO A 18 4.00 8.22 -1.34
N GLU A 19 5.07 8.28 -0.56
CA GLU A 19 5.12 8.87 0.79
C GLU A 19 5.89 10.21 0.81
N GLY A 20 6.24 10.74 -0.35
CA GLY A 20 6.94 12.02 -0.52
C GLY A 20 6.95 12.51 -1.96
N MET A 21 7.25 13.81 -2.15
CA MET A 21 7.26 14.45 -3.48
C MET A 21 8.29 13.83 -4.43
N ASP A 22 9.42 13.40 -3.89
CA ASP A 22 10.49 12.69 -4.61
C ASP A 22 10.07 11.31 -5.11
N GLU A 23 9.03 10.71 -4.52
CA GLU A 23 8.50 9.42 -4.91
C GLU A 23 7.39 9.50 -5.98
N VAL A 24 6.77 10.66 -6.18
CA VAL A 24 5.59 10.82 -7.05
C VAL A 24 5.90 10.43 -8.50
N MET A 25 6.95 10.99 -9.10
CA MET A 25 7.30 10.71 -10.50
C MET A 25 7.73 9.25 -10.70
N PRO A 26 8.66 8.69 -9.89
CA PRO A 26 8.99 7.26 -9.95
C PRO A 26 7.78 6.33 -9.79
N PHE A 27 6.85 6.66 -8.89
CA PHE A 27 5.62 5.90 -8.70
C PHE A 27 4.75 5.90 -9.96
N LEU A 28 4.51 7.08 -10.54
CA LEU A 28 3.71 7.20 -11.76
C LEU A 28 4.36 6.46 -12.95
N GLU A 29 5.68 6.57 -13.11
CA GLU A 29 6.43 5.81 -14.12
C GLU A 29 6.25 4.30 -13.95
N ASN A 30 6.30 3.79 -12.72
CA ASN A 30 6.08 2.37 -12.45
C ASN A 30 4.63 1.94 -12.76
N VAL A 31 3.64 2.74 -12.35
CA VAL A 31 2.20 2.49 -12.65
C VAL A 31 1.94 2.47 -14.16
N LEU A 32 2.61 3.34 -14.90
CA LEU A 32 2.44 3.52 -16.34
C LEU A 32 3.32 2.59 -17.19
N ARG A 33 4.19 1.78 -16.58
CA ARG A 33 5.09 0.87 -17.29
C ARG A 33 4.32 -0.03 -18.27
N GLY A 34 4.72 0.03 -19.54
CA GLY A 34 4.08 -0.73 -20.63
C GLY A 34 2.77 -0.14 -21.14
N ARG A 35 2.40 1.09 -20.74
CA ARG A 35 1.24 1.82 -21.23
C ARG A 35 1.67 3.02 -22.07
N ASN A 36 0.93 3.30 -23.15
CA ASN A 36 1.14 4.50 -23.96
C ASN A 36 0.31 5.66 -23.39
N VAL A 37 0.83 6.33 -22.35
CA VAL A 37 0.19 7.49 -21.73
C VAL A 37 0.98 8.76 -22.07
N PRO A 38 0.32 9.82 -22.59
CA PRO A 38 0.99 11.08 -22.90
C PRO A 38 1.63 11.71 -21.65
N PRO A 39 2.85 12.28 -21.75
CA PRO A 39 3.52 12.93 -20.62
C PRO A 39 2.68 14.02 -19.94
N ALA A 40 1.92 14.79 -20.72
CA ALA A 40 1.02 15.81 -20.18
C ALA A 40 -0.01 15.24 -19.20
N ARG A 41 -0.54 14.04 -19.48
CA ARG A 41 -1.50 13.37 -18.58
C ARG A 41 -0.84 12.90 -17.29
N MET A 42 0.42 12.48 -17.34
CA MET A 42 1.18 12.12 -16.15
C MET A 42 1.41 13.35 -15.26
N MET A 43 1.77 14.49 -15.85
CA MET A 43 1.97 15.75 -15.13
C MET A 43 0.67 16.27 -14.49
N GLU A 44 -0.47 16.15 -15.18
CA GLU A 44 -1.79 16.48 -14.59
C GLU A 44 -2.06 15.67 -13.32
N VAL A 45 -1.74 14.37 -13.33
CA VAL A 45 -1.93 13.50 -12.16
C VAL A 45 -0.92 13.84 -11.06
N ALA A 46 0.32 14.15 -11.40
CA ALA A 46 1.34 14.58 -10.44
C ALA A 46 0.90 15.82 -9.65
N HIS A 47 0.22 16.78 -10.30
CA HIS A 47 -0.29 17.99 -9.64
C HIS A 47 -1.30 17.70 -8.52
N HIS A 48 -2.05 16.59 -8.61
CA HIS A 48 -2.93 16.18 -7.51
C HIS A 48 -2.15 15.78 -6.25
N TYR A 49 -0.94 15.22 -6.39
CA TYR A 49 -0.10 14.86 -5.25
C TYR A 49 0.56 16.10 -4.62
N GLU A 50 0.82 17.16 -5.37
CA GLU A 50 1.39 18.42 -4.84
C GLU A 50 0.51 19.02 -3.73
N GLN A 51 -0.81 18.93 -3.89
CA GLN A 51 -1.80 19.38 -2.90
C GLN A 51 -1.69 18.66 -1.55
N PHE A 52 -1.05 17.47 -1.54
CA PHE A 52 -0.84 16.63 -0.36
C PHE A 52 0.65 16.41 -0.07
N ASN A 53 1.51 17.32 -0.54
CA ASN A 53 2.95 17.26 -0.31
C ASN A 53 3.60 15.93 -0.77
N GLY A 54 3.03 15.32 -1.83
CA GLY A 54 3.50 14.08 -2.43
C GLY A 54 3.00 12.81 -1.76
N VAL A 55 2.19 12.92 -0.71
CA VAL A 55 1.82 11.78 0.14
C VAL A 55 0.47 11.19 -0.26
N SER A 56 0.47 9.91 -0.57
CA SER A 56 -0.74 9.09 -0.64
C SER A 56 -1.14 8.63 0.77
N PRO A 57 -2.42 8.76 1.17
CA PRO A 57 -2.86 8.27 2.47
C PRO A 57 -2.89 6.74 2.58
N ILE A 58 -2.81 6.03 1.44
CA ILE A 58 -3.08 4.59 1.37
C ILE A 58 -2.12 3.75 2.23
N ASN A 59 -0.83 4.08 2.27
CA ASN A 59 0.14 3.30 3.03
C ASN A 59 -0.07 3.48 4.54
N ALA A 60 -0.39 4.69 4.99
CA ALA A 60 -0.74 4.95 6.38
C ALA A 60 -2.03 4.21 6.78
N GLN A 61 -3.04 4.21 5.91
CA GLN A 61 -4.28 3.48 6.13
C GLN A 61 -4.06 1.96 6.17
N ASN A 62 -3.22 1.40 5.28
CA ASN A 62 -2.85 -0.01 5.31
C ASN A 62 -2.15 -0.39 6.62
N ARG A 63 -1.19 0.42 7.09
CA ARG A 63 -0.51 0.20 8.38
C ARG A 63 -1.50 0.26 9.56
N ALA A 64 -2.43 1.21 9.54
CA ALA A 64 -3.48 1.29 10.57
C ALA A 64 -4.40 0.06 10.55
N LEU A 65 -4.77 -0.43 9.35
CA LEU A 65 -5.56 -1.65 9.19
C LEU A 65 -4.80 -2.88 9.71
N ILE A 66 -3.52 -3.03 9.38
CA ILE A 66 -2.69 -4.15 9.88
C ILE A 66 -2.67 -4.14 11.41
N ALA A 67 -2.40 -2.99 12.04
CA ALA A 67 -2.38 -2.89 13.50
C ALA A 67 -3.73 -3.24 14.15
N ALA A 68 -4.84 -2.84 13.51
CA ALA A 68 -6.18 -3.20 13.96
C ALA A 68 -6.44 -4.71 13.83
N LEU A 69 -6.01 -5.33 12.73
CA LEU A 69 -6.12 -6.78 12.52
C LEU A 69 -5.26 -7.57 13.52
N GLU A 70 -4.02 -7.14 13.78
CA GLU A 70 -3.16 -7.77 14.78
C GLU A 70 -3.81 -7.76 16.17
N THR A 71 -4.42 -6.64 16.55
CA THR A 71 -5.16 -6.50 17.81
C THR A 71 -6.34 -7.47 17.89
N GLU A 72 -7.12 -7.55 16.81
CA GLU A 72 -8.30 -8.41 16.73
C GLU A 72 -7.91 -9.91 16.78
N LEU A 73 -6.91 -10.32 16.00
CA LEU A 73 -6.44 -11.71 16.00
C LEU A 73 -5.92 -12.13 17.37
N ALA A 74 -5.18 -11.25 18.05
CA ALA A 74 -4.68 -11.49 19.40
C ALA A 74 -5.83 -11.63 20.42
N ALA A 75 -6.86 -10.77 20.34
CA ALA A 75 -8.04 -10.85 21.21
C ALA A 75 -8.78 -12.20 21.07
N HIS A 76 -8.67 -12.83 19.90
CA HIS A 76 -9.28 -14.13 19.59
C HIS A 76 -8.32 -15.33 19.71
N ASN A 77 -7.09 -15.14 20.22
CA ASN A 77 -6.05 -16.19 20.32
C ASN A 77 -5.74 -16.88 18.98
N ILE A 78 -5.81 -16.13 17.88
CA ILE A 78 -5.48 -16.58 16.54
C ILE A 78 -4.04 -16.22 16.21
N GLU A 79 -3.18 -17.23 16.04
CA GLU A 79 -1.78 -17.04 15.61
C GLU A 79 -1.70 -17.12 14.08
N LEU A 80 -2.06 -16.03 13.40
CA LEU A 80 -1.98 -15.92 11.94
C LEU A 80 -1.07 -14.73 11.55
N PRO A 81 0.09 -14.97 10.93
CA PRO A 81 0.99 -13.89 10.54
C PRO A 81 0.35 -13.02 9.44
N ILE A 82 0.56 -11.71 9.53
CA ILE A 82 0.11 -10.74 8.54
C ILE A 82 1.32 -10.27 7.71
N TYR A 83 1.19 -10.38 6.39
CA TYR A 83 2.15 -9.82 5.43
C TYR A 83 1.50 -8.67 4.66
N PHE A 84 2.33 -7.73 4.21
CA PHE A 84 1.89 -6.56 3.45
C PHE A 84 2.72 -6.41 2.18
N GLY A 85 2.04 -6.26 1.04
CA GLY A 85 2.67 -5.99 -0.25
C GLY A 85 1.87 -4.98 -1.07
N ASN A 86 2.58 -4.02 -1.66
CA ASN A 86 2.03 -3.05 -2.57
C ASN A 86 2.33 -3.46 -4.01
N ARG A 87 1.36 -3.26 -4.92
CA ARG A 87 1.53 -3.64 -6.33
C ARG A 87 2.47 -2.70 -7.09
N ASN A 88 2.37 -1.40 -6.82
CA ASN A 88 3.04 -0.38 -7.62
C ASN A 88 4.04 0.46 -6.83
N TRP A 89 4.23 0.18 -5.53
CA TRP A 89 5.17 0.93 -4.70
C TRP A 89 5.68 0.08 -3.55
N HIS A 90 6.60 0.59 -2.74
CA HIS A 90 7.11 -0.15 -1.59
C HIS A 90 6.08 -0.27 -0.45
N PRO A 91 6.11 -1.34 0.37
CA PRO A 91 6.94 -2.53 0.22
C PRO A 91 6.50 -3.36 -1.00
N LEU A 92 7.45 -3.64 -1.90
CA LEU A 92 7.24 -4.48 -3.09
C LEU A 92 7.53 -5.95 -2.76
#